data_AF-A0A150WVF7-F1
#
_entry.id   AF-A0A150WVF7-F1
#
_cell.length_a   1.000
_cell.length_b   1.000
_cell.length_c   1.000
_cell.angle_alpha   90.00
_cell.angle_beta   90.00
_cell.angle_gamma   90.00
#
_symmetry.space_group_name_H-M   'P 1'
#
loop_
_entity.id
_entity.type
_entity.pdbx_description
1 polymer ?
#
loop_
_entity_poly.entity_id
_entity_poly.type
_entity_poly.pdbx_seq_one_letter_code
_entity_poly.pdbx_strand_id
1 'polypeptide(L)'
;MKSWLKVAAPVVLVVSSVAVASVINKEEVNKKVAAIAAAYNNESTKLDVAFTELRVDAVRTLDFALKASAYKKGPANELYLQLNNASYHYGDGSAPRVAGDLAVKFDLVKAFGQSILNEFGGQLEDLVKSLVGDYGQKYGDAITVQVVMDELQKDAEGNIISAKLHLQASVDFQKLPANLKIEDVEFKSLQARLGADRTGLSGSIEVLINPAFKGFNADQPGLKDFIEKLLADDKDTLESVARNMQMVDDIATYLVTHTPEEQKPAPTPEPQP
;
A
#
# COMPACT_ATOMS: atom_id res chain seq x y z
N MET A 1 -13.23 2.39 -46.53
CA MET A 1 -12.33 2.97 -47.55
C MET A 1 -12.51 4.50 -47.54
N LYS A 2 -11.41 5.27 -47.49
CA LYS A 2 -11.28 6.76 -47.46
C LYS A 2 -11.62 7.40 -46.09
N SER A 3 -10.66 7.68 -45.19
CA SER A 3 -9.55 8.67 -45.23
C SER A 3 -10.03 10.09 -45.50
N TRP A 4 -9.86 10.97 -44.50
CA TRP A 4 -9.47 12.37 -44.69
C TRP A 4 -8.45 12.79 -43.62
N LEU A 5 -7.38 13.38 -44.11
CA LEU A 5 -6.15 13.80 -43.45
C LEU A 5 -5.97 15.26 -43.87
N LYS A 6 -5.90 16.22 -42.94
CA LYS A 6 -5.28 17.56 -43.05
C LYS A 6 -5.01 18.06 -41.62
N VAL A 7 -3.79 17.92 -41.07
CA VAL A 7 -2.58 18.76 -41.25
C VAL A 7 -2.73 20.17 -40.68
N ALA A 8 -2.06 20.39 -39.54
CA ALA A 8 -1.30 21.57 -39.07
C ALA A 8 -0.98 21.31 -37.58
N ALA A 9 0.19 21.47 -36.97
CA ALA A 9 1.56 21.83 -37.29
C ALA A 9 2.40 21.28 -36.10
N PRO A 10 3.73 21.13 -36.19
CA PRO A 10 4.50 20.63 -35.06
C PRO A 10 4.56 21.69 -33.96
N VAL A 11 3.90 21.45 -32.83
CA VAL A 11 4.26 22.17 -31.60
C VAL A 11 5.55 21.53 -31.11
N VAL A 12 6.65 22.03 -31.68
CA VAL A 12 7.95 22.03 -31.04
C VAL A 12 7.80 22.91 -29.79
N LEU A 13 7.48 22.30 -28.66
CA LEU A 13 7.81 22.88 -27.37
C LEU A 13 9.27 22.52 -27.10
N VAL A 14 10.18 23.32 -27.66
CA VAL A 14 11.46 23.56 -26.98
C VAL A 14 11.09 24.30 -25.71
N VAL A 15 10.84 23.55 -24.64
CA VAL A 15 11.04 24.10 -23.30
C VAL A 15 12.51 23.89 -23.03
N SER A 16 13.33 24.80 -23.55
CA SER A 16 14.60 25.13 -22.91
C SER A 16 14.26 25.90 -21.62
N SER A 17 13.54 25.26 -20.70
CA SER A 17 13.74 25.56 -19.31
C SER A 17 15.03 24.85 -18.99
N VAL A 18 16.08 25.63 -18.77
CA VAL A 18 16.91 25.32 -17.62
C VAL A 18 15.90 25.35 -16.47
N ALA A 19 15.29 24.20 -16.18
CA ALA A 19 14.71 23.99 -14.87
C ALA A 19 15.95 24.16 -14.00
N VAL A 20 16.09 25.38 -13.46
CA VAL A 20 16.78 25.55 -12.19
C VAL A 20 16.14 24.44 -11.37
N ALA A 21 16.90 23.40 -11.07
CA ALA A 21 16.45 22.34 -10.20
C ALA A 21 16.11 23.07 -8.90
N SER A 22 14.86 23.50 -8.79
CA SER A 22 14.35 24.10 -7.58
C SER A 22 14.50 22.98 -6.59
N VAL A 23 15.43 23.14 -5.67
CA VAL A 23 15.73 22.15 -4.66
C VAL A 23 14.40 21.79 -4.03
N ILE A 24 13.89 20.59 -4.31
CA ILE A 24 12.59 20.16 -3.83
C ILE A 24 12.66 20.21 -2.31
N ASN A 25 11.90 21.12 -1.74
CA ASN A 25 11.89 21.37 -0.31
C ASN A 25 10.79 20.53 0.34
N LYS A 26 11.18 19.57 1.18
CA LYS A 26 10.26 18.67 1.89
C LYS A 26 9.22 19.43 2.72
N GLU A 27 9.60 20.52 3.37
CA GLU A 27 8.70 21.34 4.18
C GLU A 27 7.62 22.03 3.31
N GLU A 28 7.96 22.46 2.10
CA GLU A 28 7.00 23.03 1.16
C GLU A 28 6.02 21.98 0.63
N VAL A 29 6.52 20.78 0.32
CA VAL A 29 5.69 19.63 -0.08
C VAL A 29 4.72 19.26 1.04
N ASN A 30 5.21 19.14 2.28
CA ASN A 30 4.37 18.85 3.44
C ASN A 30 3.31 19.93 3.66
N LYS A 31 3.64 21.21 3.45
CA LYS A 31 2.65 22.30 3.55
C LYS A 31 1.54 22.18 2.51
N LYS A 32 1.88 21.83 1.26
CA LYS A 32 0.88 21.58 0.19
C LYS A 32 -0.04 20.41 0.57
N VAL A 33 0.53 19.28 0.96
CA VAL A 33 -0.23 18.08 1.33
C VAL A 33 -1.12 18.34 2.54
N ALA A 34 -0.61 19.01 3.58
CA ALA A 34 -1.39 19.37 4.77
C ALA A 34 -2.56 20.30 4.45
N ALA A 35 -2.39 21.24 3.52
CA ALA A 35 -3.48 22.13 3.10
C ALA A 35 -4.62 21.36 2.41
N ILE A 36 -4.31 20.31 1.64
CA ILE A 36 -5.32 19.44 1.01
C ILE A 36 -6.00 18.59 2.09
N ALA A 37 -5.23 17.99 3.00
CA ALA A 37 -5.76 17.17 4.09
C ALA A 37 -6.69 17.97 5.03
N ALA A 38 -6.39 19.26 5.25
CA ALA A 38 -7.20 20.13 6.10
C ALA A 38 -8.67 20.25 5.64
N ALA A 39 -8.97 20.07 4.35
CA ALA A 39 -10.33 20.09 3.83
C ALA A 39 -11.22 18.96 4.36
N TYR A 40 -10.61 17.87 4.85
CA TYR A 40 -11.31 16.69 5.40
C TYR A 40 -11.36 16.69 6.93
N ASN A 41 -10.57 17.56 7.57
CA ASN A 41 -10.40 17.55 9.02
C ASN A 41 -11.57 18.25 9.71
N ASN A 42 -12.21 17.55 10.66
CA ASN A 42 -13.30 18.05 11.49
C ASN A 42 -13.27 17.35 12.86
N GLU A 43 -14.32 17.51 13.67
CA GLU A 43 -14.37 16.92 15.01
C GLU A 43 -14.34 15.39 15.02
N SER A 44 -14.84 14.73 13.97
CA SER A 44 -14.91 13.27 13.85
C SER A 44 -13.90 12.68 12.88
N THR A 45 -13.16 13.50 12.12
CA THR A 45 -12.26 13.04 11.05
C THR A 45 -10.93 13.79 11.15
N LYS A 46 -9.82 13.05 11.15
CA LYS A 46 -8.47 13.63 11.05
C LYS A 46 -7.63 12.85 10.06
N LEU A 47 -7.11 13.52 9.04
CA LEU A 47 -6.14 13.03 8.08
C LEU A 47 -4.85 13.85 8.25
N ASP A 48 -3.73 13.14 8.31
CA ASP A 48 -2.39 13.71 8.34
C ASP A 48 -1.47 12.89 7.44
N VAL A 49 -0.67 13.56 6.62
CA VAL A 49 0.32 12.94 5.75
C VAL A 49 1.54 13.85 5.71
N ALA A 50 2.71 13.30 5.99
CA ALA A 50 3.96 14.05 5.99
C ALA A 50 5.12 13.20 5.49
N PHE A 51 5.91 13.76 4.59
CA PHE A 51 7.24 13.25 4.29
C PHE A 51 8.16 13.52 5.48
N THR A 52 8.77 12.46 6.00
CA THR A 52 9.85 12.54 6.99
C THR A 52 11.22 12.63 6.31
N GLU A 53 11.34 12.04 5.12
CA GLU A 53 12.52 12.14 4.26
C GLU A 53 12.09 12.35 2.80
N LEU A 54 12.82 13.19 2.09
CA LEU A 54 12.64 13.40 0.66
C LEU A 54 13.96 13.90 0.07
N ARG A 55 14.62 13.04 -0.71
CA ARG A 55 15.86 13.35 -1.43
C ARG A 55 15.66 13.03 -2.90
N VAL A 56 15.89 14.02 -3.74
CA VAL A 56 15.67 13.96 -5.18
C VAL A 56 16.89 14.54 -5.89
N ASP A 57 17.33 13.92 -6.97
CA ASP A 57 18.36 14.46 -7.85
C ASP A 57 17.76 15.00 -9.16
N ALA A 58 18.61 15.34 -10.14
CA ALA A 58 18.14 15.88 -11.42
C ALA A 58 17.28 14.89 -12.23
N VAL A 59 17.34 13.59 -11.92
CA VAL A 59 16.74 12.50 -12.69
C VAL A 59 15.59 11.84 -11.94
N ARG A 60 15.72 11.59 -10.64
CA ARG A 60 14.82 10.71 -9.87
C ARG A 60 14.78 11.03 -8.38
N THR A 61 13.79 10.45 -7.71
CA THR A 61 13.82 10.34 -6.24
C THR A 61 14.87 9.31 -5.83
N LEU A 62 15.82 9.75 -5.00
CA LEU A 62 16.82 8.87 -4.40
C LEU A 62 16.26 8.23 -3.13
N ASP A 63 15.59 9.02 -2.30
CA ASP A 63 15.03 8.54 -1.04
C ASP A 63 13.72 9.24 -0.74
N PHE A 64 12.77 8.51 -0.18
CA PHE A 64 11.67 9.13 0.51
C PHE A 64 11.26 8.27 1.70
N ALA A 65 10.71 8.94 2.70
CA ALA A 65 9.97 8.29 3.77
C ALA A 65 8.78 9.17 4.10
N LEU A 66 7.63 8.54 4.29
CA LEU A 66 6.39 9.22 4.66
C LEU A 66 5.73 8.55 5.85
N LYS A 67 5.01 9.35 6.62
CA LYS A 67 4.08 8.92 7.63
C LYS A 67 2.70 9.43 7.26
N ALA A 68 1.69 8.63 7.56
CA ALA A 68 0.31 9.04 7.39
C ALA A 68 -0.53 8.52 8.55
N SER A 69 -1.59 9.25 8.88
CA SER A 69 -2.62 8.75 9.78
C SER A 69 -4.00 9.20 9.33
N ALA A 70 -4.98 8.34 9.57
CA ALA A 70 -6.39 8.63 9.38
C ALA A 70 -7.15 8.19 10.63
N TYR A 71 -7.83 9.13 11.28
CA TYR A 71 -8.77 8.89 12.36
C TYR A 71 -10.18 9.16 11.86
N LYS A 72 -11.10 8.26 12.16
CA LYS A 72 -12.53 8.53 11.99
C LYS A 72 -13.35 7.99 13.15
N LYS A 73 -14.26 8.81 13.65
CA LYS A 73 -15.24 8.46 14.66
C LYS A 73 -16.61 8.30 14.02
N GLY A 74 -17.16 7.10 14.12
CA GLY A 74 -18.53 6.79 13.72
C GLY A 74 -19.48 6.60 14.90
N PRO A 75 -20.77 6.36 14.63
CA PRO A 75 -21.76 6.06 15.65
C PRO A 75 -21.53 4.69 16.30
N ALA A 76 -21.01 3.72 15.54
CA ALA A 76 -20.84 2.35 15.99
C ALA A 76 -19.39 2.03 16.36
N ASN A 77 -18.40 2.64 15.72
CA ASN A 77 -16.99 2.30 15.94
C ASN A 77 -16.06 3.51 15.78
N GLU A 78 -14.80 3.33 16.14
CA GLU A 78 -13.72 4.28 15.82
C GLU A 78 -12.65 3.55 15.01
N LEU A 79 -12.12 4.23 13.99
CA LEU A 79 -11.04 3.74 13.15
C LEU A 79 -9.83 4.63 13.35
N TYR A 80 -8.67 4.01 13.51
CA TYR A 80 -7.40 4.69 13.48
C TYR A 80 -6.38 3.94 12.63
N LEU A 81 -6.15 4.44 11.42
CA LEU A 81 -5.12 3.96 10.51
C LEU A 81 -3.84 4.77 10.72
N GLN A 82 -2.71 4.08 10.81
CA GLN A 82 -1.38 4.66 10.92
C GLN A 82 -0.44 3.95 9.95
N LEU A 83 0.12 4.72 9.03
CA LEU A 83 1.30 4.34 8.29
C LEU A 83 2.50 4.93 9.04
N ASN A 84 3.10 4.12 9.90
CA ASN A 84 4.20 4.55 10.78
C ASN A 84 5.47 4.87 9.98
N ASN A 85 5.63 4.20 8.84
CA ASN A 85 6.65 4.48 7.85
C ASN A 85 6.23 3.86 6.51
N ALA A 86 6.36 4.59 5.41
CA ALA A 86 6.52 4.01 4.08
C ALA A 86 7.71 4.68 3.43
N SER A 87 8.74 3.90 3.11
CA SER A 87 10.04 4.40 2.69
C SER A 87 10.56 3.66 1.47
N TYR A 88 11.29 4.40 0.66
CA TYR A 88 12.09 3.91 -0.44
C TYR A 88 13.49 4.50 -0.33
N HIS A 89 14.49 3.65 -0.49
CA HIS A 89 15.90 4.00 -0.50
C HIS A 89 16.50 3.46 -1.79
N TYR A 90 16.80 4.31 -2.77
CA TYR A 90 17.60 3.96 -3.94
C TYR A 90 19.08 4.14 -3.66
N GLY A 91 19.46 5.22 -2.96
CA GLY A 91 20.85 5.56 -2.68
C GLY A 91 21.69 5.69 -3.95
N ASP A 92 22.75 4.89 -4.06
CA ASP A 92 23.61 4.76 -5.25
C ASP A 92 23.12 3.70 -6.25
N GLY A 93 21.96 3.09 -5.99
CA GLY A 93 21.37 2.01 -6.80
C GLY A 93 21.90 0.62 -6.49
N SER A 94 22.88 0.45 -5.59
CA SER A 94 23.50 -0.85 -5.31
C SER A 94 22.65 -1.78 -4.43
N ALA A 95 21.78 -1.22 -3.60
CA ALA A 95 20.89 -1.98 -2.72
C ALA A 95 19.54 -1.27 -2.51
N PRO A 96 18.73 -1.09 -3.57
CA PRO A 96 17.49 -0.35 -3.43
C PRO A 96 16.51 -1.11 -2.52
N ARG A 97 15.83 -0.39 -1.63
CA ARG A 97 14.96 -0.98 -0.61
C ARG A 97 13.64 -0.25 -0.52
N VAL A 98 12.57 -1.00 -0.34
CA VAL A 98 11.24 -0.49 0.04
C VAL A 98 10.91 -1.06 1.41
N ALA A 99 10.35 -0.25 2.29
CA ALA A 99 9.84 -0.72 3.57
C ALA A 99 8.54 0.00 3.95
N GLY A 100 7.66 -0.68 4.66
CA GLY A 100 6.36 -0.17 5.09
C GLY A 100 5.96 -0.74 6.44
N ASP A 101 5.31 0.07 7.27
CA ASP A 101 4.72 -0.32 8.56
C ASP A 101 3.34 0.34 8.70
N LEU A 102 2.32 -0.52 8.73
CA LEU A 102 0.91 -0.16 8.80
C LEU A 102 0.30 -0.74 10.08
N ALA A 103 -0.47 0.08 10.79
CA ALA A 103 -1.34 -0.33 11.87
C ALA A 103 -2.74 0.22 11.63
N VAL A 104 -3.76 -0.62 11.82
CA VAL A 104 -5.17 -0.24 11.75
C VAL A 104 -5.79 -0.65 13.07
N LYS A 105 -6.15 0.31 13.91
CA LYS A 105 -6.92 0.06 15.12
C LYS A 105 -8.39 0.23 14.82
N PHE A 106 -9.14 -0.84 15.01
CA PHE A 106 -10.55 -0.93 14.70
C PHE A 106 -11.10 -2.19 15.38
N ASP A 107 -12.23 -2.06 16.07
CA ASP A 107 -12.88 -3.22 16.70
C ASP A 107 -13.55 -4.07 15.61
N LEU A 108 -12.78 -5.02 15.06
CA LEU A 108 -13.20 -5.90 13.97
C LEU A 108 -14.41 -6.76 14.37
N VAL A 109 -14.43 -7.23 15.62
CA VAL A 109 -15.51 -8.09 16.13
C VAL A 109 -16.79 -7.28 16.26
N LYS A 110 -16.72 -6.04 16.75
CA LYS A 110 -17.87 -5.16 16.84
C LYS A 110 -18.47 -4.82 15.48
N ALA A 111 -17.64 -4.65 14.45
CA ALA A 111 -18.11 -4.26 13.12
C ALA A 111 -18.58 -5.43 12.26
N PHE A 112 -17.88 -6.57 12.30
CA PHE A 112 -18.09 -7.68 11.35
C PHE A 112 -18.41 -9.02 12.04
N GLY A 113 -18.40 -9.06 13.37
CA GLY A 113 -18.57 -10.29 14.13
C GLY A 113 -17.29 -11.13 14.21
N GLN A 114 -17.37 -12.24 14.96
CA GLN A 114 -16.24 -13.14 15.21
C GLN A 114 -15.81 -13.95 13.96
N SER A 115 -16.69 -14.08 12.96
CA SER A 115 -16.40 -14.80 11.72
C SER A 115 -15.23 -14.19 10.96
N ILE A 116 -15.07 -12.86 10.96
CA ILE A 116 -13.99 -12.21 10.19
C ILE A 116 -12.59 -12.59 10.69
N LEU A 117 -12.41 -12.72 12.01
CA LEU A 117 -11.13 -13.15 12.60
C LEU A 117 -10.89 -14.65 12.36
N ASN A 118 -11.96 -15.44 12.40
CA ASN A 118 -11.88 -16.87 12.09
C ASN A 118 -11.52 -17.11 10.61
N GLU A 119 -12.13 -16.33 9.70
CA GLU A 119 -11.83 -16.34 8.26
C GLU A 119 -10.41 -15.87 8.00
N PHE A 120 -9.96 -14.78 8.63
CA PHE A 120 -8.59 -14.30 8.49
C PHE A 120 -7.60 -15.41 8.83
N GLY A 121 -7.76 -16.07 9.98
CA GLY A 121 -6.88 -17.17 10.37
C GLY A 121 -6.90 -18.37 9.40
N GLY A 122 -8.07 -18.71 8.83
CA GLY A 122 -8.21 -19.78 7.85
C GLY A 122 -7.64 -19.44 6.47
N GLN A 123 -7.82 -18.19 6.00
CA GLN A 123 -7.37 -17.71 4.70
C GLN A 123 -5.86 -17.49 4.63
N LEU A 124 -5.18 -17.34 5.77
CA LEU A 124 -3.73 -17.23 5.82
C LEU A 124 -3.06 -18.45 5.16
N GLU A 125 -3.55 -19.67 5.35
CA GLU A 125 -2.98 -20.85 4.71
C GLU A 125 -3.11 -20.82 3.18
N ASP A 126 -4.22 -20.33 2.66
CA ASP A 126 -4.48 -20.28 1.23
C ASP A 126 -3.70 -19.14 0.55
N LEU A 127 -3.54 -18.02 1.25
CA LEU A 127 -2.66 -16.92 0.82
C LEU A 127 -1.21 -17.42 0.67
N VAL A 128 -0.74 -18.25 1.60
CA VAL A 128 0.59 -18.87 1.50
C VAL A 128 0.70 -19.79 0.30
N LYS A 129 -0.28 -20.68 0.10
CA LYS A 129 -0.28 -21.60 -1.06
C LYS A 129 -0.30 -20.84 -2.38
N SER A 130 -1.10 -19.77 -2.48
CA SER A 130 -1.14 -18.93 -3.68
C SER A 130 0.21 -18.27 -3.94
N LEU A 131 0.82 -17.65 -2.92
CA LEU A 131 2.11 -16.98 -3.08
C LEU A 131 3.22 -17.96 -3.47
N VAL A 132 3.28 -19.13 -2.83
CA VAL A 132 4.24 -20.18 -3.18
C VAL A 132 3.98 -20.71 -4.59
N GLY A 133 2.71 -20.88 -4.97
CA GLY A 133 2.31 -21.34 -6.30
C GLY A 133 2.71 -20.37 -7.41
N ASP A 134 2.30 -19.11 -7.30
CA ASP A 134 2.52 -18.09 -8.32
C ASP A 134 4.02 -17.80 -8.52
N TYR A 135 4.74 -17.61 -7.42
CA TYR A 135 6.17 -17.34 -7.50
C TYR A 135 7.00 -18.60 -7.82
N GLY A 136 6.56 -19.77 -7.35
CA GLY A 136 7.18 -21.04 -7.71
C GLY A 136 7.06 -21.34 -9.20
N GLN A 137 5.92 -21.03 -9.83
CA GLN A 137 5.76 -21.14 -11.29
C GLN A 137 6.68 -20.19 -12.05
N LYS A 138 6.86 -18.96 -11.56
CA LYS A 138 7.67 -17.93 -12.23
C LYS A 138 9.18 -18.17 -12.10
N TYR A 139 9.64 -18.48 -10.88
CA TYR A 139 11.07 -18.52 -10.55
C TYR A 139 11.62 -19.96 -10.41
N GLY A 140 10.77 -20.98 -10.37
CA GLY A 140 11.20 -22.37 -10.19
C GLY A 140 12.06 -22.55 -8.94
N ASP A 141 13.15 -23.30 -9.06
CA ASP A 141 14.11 -23.57 -7.97
C ASP A 141 14.90 -22.33 -7.53
N ALA A 142 14.74 -21.19 -8.22
CA ALA A 142 15.40 -19.95 -7.86
C ALA A 142 14.77 -19.25 -6.66
N ILE A 143 13.50 -19.50 -6.34
CA ILE A 143 12.84 -18.84 -5.20
C ILE A 143 12.77 -19.76 -3.98
N THR A 144 13.12 -19.21 -2.83
CA THR A 144 12.78 -19.79 -1.52
C THR A 144 11.69 -18.94 -0.91
N VAL A 145 10.58 -19.56 -0.50
CA VAL A 145 9.50 -18.92 0.25
C VAL A 145 9.32 -19.68 1.55
N GLN A 146 9.41 -18.98 2.66
CA GLN A 146 9.15 -19.49 3.99
C GLN A 146 8.01 -18.69 4.60
N VAL A 147 7.03 -19.39 5.16
CA VAL A 147 5.97 -18.77 5.93
C VAL A 147 5.84 -19.46 7.27
N VAL A 148 5.75 -18.66 8.32
CA VAL A 148 5.66 -19.09 9.71
C VAL A 148 4.44 -18.42 10.34
N MET A 149 3.59 -19.20 10.97
CA MET A 149 2.58 -18.68 11.88
C MET A 149 3.26 -18.41 13.21
N ASP A 150 3.58 -17.15 13.49
CA ASP A 150 4.22 -16.73 14.73
C ASP A 150 3.28 -16.88 15.92
N GLU A 151 1.98 -16.67 15.71
CA GLU A 151 0.96 -16.73 16.75
C GLU A 151 -0.39 -17.16 16.16
N LEU A 152 -1.07 -18.09 16.82
CA LEU A 152 -2.48 -18.40 16.58
C LEU A 152 -3.14 -18.68 17.92
N GLN A 153 -3.83 -17.68 18.47
CA GLN A 153 -4.52 -17.78 19.75
C GLN A 153 -6.01 -17.98 19.55
N LYS A 154 -6.57 -18.89 20.34
CA LYS A 154 -8.00 -19.19 20.38
C LYS A 154 -8.55 -19.02 21.79
N ASP A 155 -9.82 -18.65 21.90
CA ASP A 155 -10.54 -18.69 23.16
C ASP A 155 -11.03 -20.10 23.51
N ALA A 156 -11.75 -20.24 24.64
CA ALA A 156 -12.25 -21.53 25.14
C ALA A 156 -13.27 -22.20 24.21
N GLU A 157 -13.89 -21.44 23.31
CA GLU A 157 -14.89 -21.91 22.33
C GLU A 157 -14.23 -22.27 20.99
N GLY A 158 -12.92 -22.03 20.86
CA GLY A 158 -12.14 -22.31 19.66
C GLY A 158 -12.11 -21.16 18.65
N ASN A 159 -12.66 -19.98 18.98
CA ASN A 159 -12.62 -18.81 18.11
C ASN A 159 -11.24 -18.16 18.14
N ILE A 160 -10.77 -17.68 16.99
CA ILE A 160 -9.48 -17.00 16.85
C ILE A 160 -9.57 -15.60 17.46
N ILE A 161 -8.67 -15.29 18.40
CA ILE A 161 -8.60 -13.97 19.05
C ILE A 161 -7.37 -13.16 18.64
N SER A 162 -6.34 -13.84 18.12
CA SER A 162 -5.14 -13.24 17.54
C SER A 162 -4.48 -14.20 16.57
N ALA A 163 -4.00 -13.68 15.44
CA ALA A 163 -3.21 -14.42 14.46
C ALA A 163 -2.07 -13.53 13.96
N LYS A 164 -0.84 -14.06 13.95
CA LYS A 164 0.35 -13.38 13.42
C LYS A 164 1.11 -14.32 12.50
N LEU A 165 1.49 -13.78 11.34
CA LEU A 165 2.17 -14.48 10.28
C LEU A 165 3.43 -13.71 9.89
N HIS A 166 4.50 -14.45 9.61
CA HIS A 166 5.72 -13.94 9.05
C HIS A 166 6.05 -14.69 7.76
N LEU A 167 6.22 -13.93 6.69
CA LEU A 167 6.61 -14.42 5.38
C LEU A 167 8.01 -13.90 5.04
N GLN A 168 8.83 -14.79 4.49
CA GLN A 168 10.14 -14.49 3.94
C GLN A 168 10.23 -15.09 2.55
N ALA A 169 10.73 -14.32 1.59
CA ALA A 169 11.03 -14.82 0.25
C ALA A 169 12.40 -14.31 -0.20
N SER A 170 13.13 -15.12 -0.95
CA SER A 170 14.40 -14.75 -1.56
C SER A 170 14.58 -15.41 -2.92
N VAL A 171 15.20 -14.71 -3.85
CA VAL A 171 15.50 -15.21 -5.20
C VAL A 171 17.02 -15.36 -5.37
N ASP A 172 17.44 -16.57 -5.72
CA ASP A 172 18.80 -16.91 -6.10
C ASP A 172 18.98 -16.66 -7.61
N PHE A 173 19.61 -15.53 -7.94
CA PHE A 173 19.84 -15.14 -9.33
C PHE A 173 20.71 -16.13 -10.13
N GLN A 174 21.46 -17.02 -9.46
CA GLN A 174 22.28 -18.04 -10.13
C GLN A 174 21.46 -19.24 -10.61
N LYS A 175 20.26 -19.42 -10.07
CA LYS A 175 19.36 -20.54 -10.37
C LYS A 175 18.17 -20.14 -11.22
N LEU A 176 18.16 -18.91 -11.74
CA LEU A 176 17.05 -18.44 -12.56
C LEU A 176 16.83 -19.37 -13.77
N PRO A 177 15.55 -19.64 -14.12
CA PRO A 177 15.21 -20.35 -15.34
C PRO A 177 15.86 -19.68 -16.57
N ALA A 178 16.30 -20.47 -17.55
CA ALA A 178 17.04 -19.95 -18.71
C ALA A 178 16.26 -18.92 -19.55
N ASN A 179 14.92 -18.93 -19.47
CA ASN A 179 14.04 -17.99 -20.14
C ASN A 179 13.82 -16.67 -19.35
N LEU A 180 14.35 -16.55 -18.15
CA LEU A 180 14.17 -15.39 -17.27
C LEU A 180 15.51 -14.70 -17.01
N LYS A 181 15.62 -13.44 -17.44
CA LYS A 181 16.83 -12.65 -17.22
C LYS A 181 16.79 -11.98 -15.85
N ILE A 182 17.97 -11.77 -15.26
CA ILE A 182 18.12 -11.06 -13.98
C ILE A 182 17.45 -9.67 -14.03
N GLU A 183 17.60 -8.93 -15.14
CA GLU A 183 17.01 -7.60 -15.32
C GLU A 183 15.47 -7.55 -15.28
N ASP A 184 14.81 -8.71 -15.44
CA ASP A 184 13.36 -8.87 -15.37
C ASP A 184 12.86 -9.27 -13.96
N VAL A 185 13.77 -9.52 -13.03
CA VAL A 185 13.44 -9.90 -11.65
C VAL A 185 13.38 -8.66 -10.77
N GLU A 186 12.22 -8.41 -10.17
CA GLU A 186 11.96 -7.19 -9.39
C GLU A 186 12.69 -7.16 -8.07
N PHE A 187 12.67 -8.24 -7.30
CA PHE A 187 13.20 -8.25 -5.94
C PHE A 187 14.24 -9.36 -5.75
N LYS A 188 15.15 -9.10 -4.82
CA LYS A 188 16.11 -10.08 -4.31
C LYS A 188 15.59 -10.78 -3.07
N SER A 189 14.98 -10.04 -2.15
CA SER A 189 14.34 -10.60 -0.96
C SER A 189 13.16 -9.78 -0.50
N LEU A 190 12.22 -10.44 0.16
CA LEU A 190 11.04 -9.85 0.77
C LEU A 190 10.87 -10.44 2.17
N GLN A 191 10.53 -9.59 3.13
CA GLN A 191 10.08 -9.98 4.46
C GLN A 191 8.77 -9.25 4.73
N ALA A 192 7.77 -9.95 5.23
CA ALA A 192 6.50 -9.36 5.60
C ALA A 192 6.00 -9.96 6.90
N ARG A 193 5.42 -9.13 7.77
CA ARG A 193 4.67 -9.59 8.95
C ARG A 193 3.27 -9.06 8.86
N LEU A 194 2.30 -9.92 9.13
CA LEU A 194 0.89 -9.59 9.18
C LEU A 194 0.34 -10.03 10.52
N GLY A 195 -0.52 -9.23 11.13
CA GLY A 195 -1.16 -9.54 12.39
C GLY A 195 -2.59 -9.06 12.41
N ALA A 196 -3.48 -9.83 13.01
CA ALA A 196 -4.84 -9.43 13.30
C ALA A 196 -5.18 -9.87 14.73
N ASP A 197 -5.82 -8.98 15.48
CA ASP A 197 -6.42 -9.29 16.77
C ASP A 197 -7.75 -8.53 16.93
N ARG A 198 -8.39 -8.64 18.09
CA ARG A 198 -9.67 -7.97 18.36
C ARG A 198 -9.58 -6.43 18.27
N THR A 199 -8.39 -5.87 18.41
CA THR A 199 -8.15 -4.42 18.39
C THR A 199 -7.78 -3.89 17.01
N GLY A 200 -7.49 -4.77 16.05
CA GLY A 200 -7.36 -4.43 14.64
C GLY A 200 -6.28 -5.21 13.91
N LEU A 201 -5.66 -4.58 12.90
CA LEU A 201 -4.69 -5.18 11.98
C LEU A 201 -3.33 -4.49 12.12
N SER A 202 -2.28 -5.25 11.86
CA SER A 202 -0.90 -4.74 11.74
C SER A 202 -0.20 -5.41 10.57
N GLY A 203 0.70 -4.67 9.94
CA GLY A 203 1.44 -5.12 8.78
C GLY A 203 2.80 -4.44 8.71
N SER A 204 3.85 -5.20 8.43
CA SER A 204 5.13 -4.64 8.02
C SER A 204 5.63 -5.35 6.79
N ILE A 205 6.32 -4.64 5.91
CA ILE A 205 6.93 -5.19 4.72
C ILE A 205 8.31 -4.56 4.53
N GLU A 206 9.25 -5.37 4.07
CA GLU A 206 10.57 -4.94 3.64
C GLU A 206 10.95 -5.72 2.39
N VAL A 207 11.32 -5.00 1.33
CA VAL A 207 11.72 -5.57 0.06
C VAL A 207 13.09 -5.01 -0.31
N LEU A 208 14.06 -5.90 -0.48
CA LEU A 208 15.31 -5.58 -1.15
C LEU A 208 15.09 -5.78 -2.64
N ILE A 209 15.03 -4.69 -3.39
CA ILE A 209 14.83 -4.68 -4.83
C ILE A 209 16.11 -5.17 -5.51
N ASN A 210 15.97 -5.81 -6.66
CA ASN A 210 17.10 -6.17 -7.49
C ASN A 210 17.72 -4.91 -8.12
N PRO A 211 19.00 -4.59 -7.86
CA PRO A 211 19.69 -3.44 -8.44
C PRO A 211 19.68 -3.42 -9.98
N ALA A 212 19.67 -4.59 -10.61
CA ALA A 212 19.68 -4.73 -12.05
C ALA A 212 18.27 -4.64 -12.68
N PHE A 213 17.22 -4.44 -11.87
CA PHE A 213 15.85 -4.42 -12.36
C PHE A 213 15.64 -3.28 -13.36
N LYS A 214 15.21 -3.63 -14.58
CA LYS A 214 15.05 -2.67 -15.68
C LYS A 214 13.98 -1.61 -15.41
N GLY A 215 13.06 -1.85 -14.47
CA GLY A 215 12.01 -0.89 -14.11
C GLY A 215 12.53 0.44 -13.57
N PHE A 216 13.77 0.48 -13.05
CA PHE A 216 14.43 1.74 -12.66
C PHE A 216 14.80 2.64 -13.83
N ASN A 217 14.80 2.11 -15.06
CA ASN A 217 15.14 2.81 -16.29
C ASN A 217 13.92 2.96 -17.21
N ALA A 218 12.72 2.59 -16.76
CA ALA A 218 11.52 2.82 -17.52
C ALA A 218 11.19 4.33 -17.48
N ASP A 219 10.95 4.93 -18.66
CA ASP A 219 10.54 6.34 -18.83
C ASP A 219 9.11 6.58 -18.31
N GLN A 220 8.88 6.35 -17.02
CA GLN A 220 7.60 6.58 -16.37
C GLN A 220 7.66 7.80 -15.46
N PRO A 221 6.56 8.59 -15.38
CA PRO A 221 6.45 9.68 -14.42
C PRO A 221 6.71 9.15 -13.00
N GLY A 222 7.82 9.60 -12.41
CA GLY A 222 8.24 9.17 -11.08
C GLY A 222 7.69 10.06 -9.98
N LEU A 223 7.99 9.70 -8.73
CA LEU A 223 7.64 10.52 -7.56
C LEU A 223 8.22 11.95 -7.64
N LYS A 224 9.40 12.13 -8.26
CA LYS A 224 9.95 13.45 -8.57
C LYS A 224 8.98 14.31 -9.37
N ASP A 225 8.55 13.83 -10.54
CA ASP A 225 7.65 14.57 -11.43
C ASP A 225 6.32 14.88 -10.76
N PHE A 226 5.81 13.93 -9.97
CA PHE A 226 4.59 14.12 -9.17
C PHE A 226 4.76 15.27 -8.17
N ILE A 227 5.88 15.32 -7.45
CA ILE A 227 6.17 16.36 -6.46
C ILE A 227 6.37 17.72 -7.14
N GLU A 228 7.08 17.77 -8.26
CA GLU A 228 7.28 19.00 -9.02
C GLU A 228 5.93 19.57 -9.50
N LYS A 229 5.05 18.71 -10.02
CA LYS A 229 3.69 19.10 -10.40
C LYS A 229 2.85 19.56 -9.20
N LEU A 230 2.94 18.87 -8.07
CA LEU A 230 2.25 19.25 -6.84
C LEU A 230 2.68 20.64 -6.36
N LEU A 231 3.99 20.92 -6.37
CA LEU A 231 4.54 22.22 -5.99
C LEU A 231 4.16 23.33 -6.98
N ALA A 232 4.01 22.99 -8.26
CA ALA A 232 3.58 23.90 -9.32
C ALA A 232 2.05 24.14 -9.38
N ASP A 233 1.29 23.64 -8.40
CA ASP A 233 -0.19 23.74 -8.37
C ASP A 233 -0.85 23.13 -9.62
N ASP A 234 -0.25 22.06 -10.16
CA ASP A 234 -0.83 21.31 -11.25
C ASP A 234 -2.19 20.72 -10.84
N LYS A 235 -3.22 21.07 -11.61
CA LYS A 235 -4.61 20.75 -11.28
C LYS A 235 -4.85 19.25 -11.19
N ASP A 236 -4.36 18.48 -12.17
CA ASP A 236 -4.59 17.03 -12.23
C ASP A 236 -3.92 16.32 -11.05
N THR A 237 -2.73 16.78 -10.66
CA THR A 237 -1.99 16.27 -9.51
C THR A 237 -2.70 16.59 -8.19
N LEU A 238 -3.14 17.84 -8.00
CA LEU A 238 -3.91 18.25 -6.81
C LEU A 238 -5.21 17.45 -6.67
N GLU A 239 -5.96 17.30 -7.76
CA GLU A 239 -7.19 16.49 -7.78
C GLU A 239 -6.88 15.01 -7.49
N SER A 240 -5.74 14.49 -7.96
CA SER A 240 -5.34 13.12 -7.66
C SER A 240 -5.06 12.91 -6.17
N VAL A 241 -4.40 13.86 -5.50
CA VAL A 241 -4.18 13.80 -4.05
C VAL A 241 -5.50 13.88 -3.30
N ALA A 242 -6.39 14.80 -3.69
CA ALA A 242 -7.71 14.94 -3.08
C ALA A 242 -8.57 13.67 -3.25
N ARG A 243 -8.58 13.04 -4.44
CA ARG A 243 -9.29 11.77 -4.68
C ARG A 243 -8.79 10.64 -3.76
N ASN A 244 -7.47 10.55 -3.54
CA ASN A 244 -6.91 9.56 -2.62
C ASN A 244 -7.34 9.81 -1.17
N MET A 245 -7.36 11.08 -0.72
CA MET A 245 -7.85 11.43 0.62
C MET A 245 -9.34 11.15 0.78
N GLN A 246 -10.14 11.47 -0.23
CA GLN A 246 -11.56 11.14 -0.26
C GLN A 246 -11.80 9.63 -0.20
N MET A 247 -11.06 8.84 -0.98
CA MET A 247 -11.17 7.38 -0.94
C MET A 247 -10.89 6.82 0.46
N VAL A 248 -9.85 7.33 1.14
CA VAL A 248 -9.55 6.95 2.53
C VAL A 248 -10.71 7.34 3.46
N ASP A 249 -11.27 8.53 3.28
CA ASP A 249 -12.41 9.00 4.09
C ASP A 249 -13.69 8.19 3.86
N ASP A 250 -13.97 7.80 2.61
CA ASP A 250 -15.13 6.99 2.23
C ASP A 250 -15.03 5.58 2.81
N ILE A 251 -13.85 4.94 2.69
CA ILE A 251 -13.58 3.63 3.31
C ILE A 251 -13.70 3.73 4.82
N ALA A 252 -13.12 4.77 5.43
CA ALA A 252 -13.22 5.00 6.86
C ALA A 252 -14.68 5.16 7.30
N THR A 253 -15.48 5.91 6.54
CA THR A 253 -16.93 6.10 6.81
C THR A 253 -17.66 4.77 6.80
N TYR A 254 -17.43 3.97 5.76
CA TYR A 254 -18.03 2.65 5.65
C TYR A 254 -17.69 1.80 6.87
N LEU A 255 -16.42 1.70 7.24
CA LEU A 255 -15.98 0.88 8.37
C LEU A 255 -16.60 1.33 9.71
N VAL A 256 -16.63 2.63 10.00
CA VAL A 256 -17.10 3.12 11.31
C VAL A 256 -18.63 3.17 11.45
N THR A 257 -19.35 3.04 10.34
CA THR A 257 -20.82 2.95 10.30
C THR A 257 -21.31 1.52 10.12
N HIS A 258 -20.45 0.61 9.68
CA HIS A 258 -20.81 -0.80 9.54
C HIS A 258 -21.09 -1.43 10.91
N THR A 259 -22.19 -2.18 10.96
CA THR A 259 -22.57 -3.04 12.07
C THR A 259 -22.83 -4.43 11.49
N PRO A 260 -22.61 -5.51 12.26
CA PRO A 260 -22.93 -6.85 11.80
C PRO A 260 -24.41 -6.88 11.43
N GLU A 261 -24.75 -7.42 10.26
CA GLU A 261 -26.17 -7.73 9.98
C GLU A 261 -26.65 -8.64 11.10
N GLU A 262 -27.71 -8.24 11.81
CA GLU A 262 -28.38 -9.13 12.76
C GLU A 262 -28.72 -10.41 12.01
N GLN A 263 -28.09 -11.53 12.38
CA GLN A 263 -28.49 -12.84 11.90
C GLN A 263 -29.96 -13.01 12.25
N LYS A 264 -30.83 -12.77 11.27
CA LYS A 264 -32.27 -12.95 11.39
C LYS A 264 -32.48 -14.37 11.92
N PRO A 265 -33.12 -14.57 13.08
CA PRO A 265 -33.31 -15.91 13.62
C PRO A 265 -33.97 -16.76 12.54
N ALA A 266 -33.39 -17.94 12.28
CA ALA A 266 -33.93 -18.88 11.32
C ALA A 266 -35.43 -19.08 11.61
N PRO A 267 -36.31 -19.01 10.60
CA PRO A 267 -37.73 -19.21 10.82
C PRO A 267 -37.93 -20.55 11.52
N THR A 268 -38.57 -20.51 12.69
CA THR A 268 -38.96 -21.70 13.45
C THR A 268 -39.75 -22.61 12.50
N PRO A 269 -39.35 -23.88 12.30
CA PRO A 269 -40.14 -24.80 11.49
C PRO A 269 -41.56 -24.86 12.03
N GLU A 270 -42.56 -24.53 11.21
CA GLU A 270 -43.95 -24.73 11.58
C GLU A 270 -44.15 -26.22 11.90
N PRO A 271 -44.80 -26.57 13.02
CA PRO A 271 -45.15 -27.95 13.29
C PRO A 271 -46.09 -28.43 12.17
N GLN A 272 -45.63 -29.43 11.40
CA GLN A 272 -46.44 -30.05 10.37
C GLN A 272 -47.66 -30.76 11.02
N PRO A 273 -48.88 -30.56 10.47
CA PRO A 273 -50.09 -31.20 10.96
C PRO A 273 -50.15 -32.71 10.66
#